data_AF-A0A2E8P8A9-F1
#
_entry.id   AF-A0A2E8P8A9-F1
#
_cell.length_a   1.000
_cell.length_b   1.000
_cell.length_c   1.000
_cell.angle_alpha   90.00
_cell.angle_beta   90.00
_cell.angle_gamma   90.00
#
_symmetry.space_group_name_H-M   'P 1'
#
loop_
_entity.id
_entity.type
_entity.pdbx_description
1 polymer ?
#
loop_
_entity_poly.entity_id
_entity_poly.type
_entity_poly.pdbx_seq_one_letter_code
_entity_poly.pdbx_strand_id
1 'polypeptide(L)'
;VRFTSPHPRDFTDDVIDAMATTHNVMPALHMPLQSGSDRILQSMRRSYRSDRYLGILDKVRDRMPHAAITTDIIVGFPGETEEDFLATMDVVRQARFASAFTFQYSQRPGTPAASMPRQVDRDVVQERYTRLVELVNEIAGQENKSLEGEPVEVLIAGGEGRKDERTMRASGRARDNRLVHIGTEGLDPIVEGDLVTAVVTYAAPHHLVADEVIDVYRREGSPGTWPGVPLGMPGIGAPAT
;
A
#
# COMPACT_ATOMS: atom_id res chain seq x y z
N VAL A 1 0.00 -10.32 10.19
CA VAL A 1 -1.16 -9.39 10.22
C VAL A 1 -0.74 -8.07 9.60
N ARG A 2 -1.51 -7.52 8.66
CA ARG A 2 -1.26 -6.20 8.07
C ARG A 2 -2.37 -5.25 8.51
N PHE A 3 -2.01 -4.03 8.88
CA PHE A 3 -2.97 -3.04 9.34
C PHE A 3 -3.27 -2.03 8.22
N THR A 4 -4.53 -1.99 7.79
CA THR A 4 -4.94 -1.25 6.59
C THR A 4 -6.10 -0.33 6.88
N SER A 5 -6.04 0.87 6.32
CA SER A 5 -7.08 1.89 6.36
C SER A 5 -7.50 2.36 7.77
N PRO A 6 -6.57 2.56 8.73
CA PRO A 6 -6.93 3.23 9.98
C PRO A 6 -7.33 4.68 9.69
N HIS A 7 -8.33 5.16 10.42
CA HIS A 7 -8.70 6.56 10.35
C HIS A 7 -7.68 7.40 11.13
N PRO A 8 -7.05 8.45 10.56
CA PRO A 8 -5.98 9.19 11.23
C PRO A 8 -6.37 9.75 12.60
N ARG A 9 -7.65 10.08 12.81
CA ARG A 9 -8.17 10.54 14.11
C ARG A 9 -7.89 9.53 15.23
N ASP A 10 -8.07 8.26 14.94
CA ASP A 10 -8.09 7.16 15.91
C ASP A 10 -6.75 6.40 15.90
N PHE A 11 -5.76 6.91 15.16
CA PHE A 11 -4.40 6.35 15.08
C PHE A 11 -3.47 7.08 16.04
N THR A 12 -3.47 6.58 17.28
CA THR A 12 -2.79 7.14 18.45
C THR A 12 -1.43 6.47 18.70
N ASP A 13 -0.64 7.01 19.63
CA ASP A 13 0.71 6.53 19.91
C ASP A 13 0.74 5.08 20.41
N ASP A 14 -0.24 4.65 21.20
CA ASP A 14 -0.41 3.27 21.65
C ASP A 14 -0.66 2.28 20.50
N VAL A 15 -1.38 2.71 19.45
CA VAL A 15 -1.56 1.90 18.22
C VAL A 15 -0.24 1.76 17.49
N ILE A 16 0.55 2.83 17.38
CA ILE A 16 1.86 2.80 16.71
C ILE A 16 2.82 1.91 17.51
N ASP A 17 2.84 2.02 18.83
CA ASP A 17 3.67 1.20 19.71
C ASP A 17 3.27 -0.28 19.61
N ALA A 18 1.97 -0.59 19.56
CA ALA A 18 1.48 -1.95 19.36
C ALA A 18 1.92 -2.52 17.99
N MET A 19 1.87 -1.72 16.93
CA MET A 19 2.38 -2.12 15.61
C MET A 19 3.88 -2.41 15.64
N ALA A 20 4.68 -1.57 16.31
CA ALA A 20 6.13 -1.69 16.37
C ALA A 20 6.61 -2.90 17.19
N THR A 21 5.89 -3.24 18.25
CA THR A 21 6.33 -4.24 19.25
C THR A 21 5.73 -5.63 19.04
N THR A 22 4.63 -5.74 18.31
CA THR A 22 3.95 -7.03 18.10
C THR A 22 4.57 -7.79 16.92
N HIS A 23 5.30 -8.87 17.22
CA HIS A 23 6.03 -9.67 16.21
C HIS A 23 5.21 -10.14 14.98
N ASN A 24 3.91 -10.41 15.16
CA ASN A 24 3.02 -10.85 14.09
C ASN A 24 2.43 -9.71 13.26
N VAL A 25 2.65 -8.46 13.66
CA VAL A 25 2.27 -7.28 12.89
C VAL A 25 3.38 -6.98 11.90
N MET A 26 3.00 -6.84 10.64
CA MET A 26 3.93 -6.55 9.57
C MET A 26 4.25 -5.06 9.54
N PRO A 27 5.48 -4.66 9.14
CA PRO A 27 5.90 -3.27 9.02
C PRO A 27 5.30 -2.62 7.76
N ALA A 28 3.98 -2.56 7.70
CA ALA A 28 3.22 -1.99 6.60
C ALA A 28 2.05 -1.18 7.15
N LEU A 29 1.95 0.07 6.72
CA LEU A 29 0.85 0.97 7.08
C LEU A 29 0.21 1.50 5.80
N HIS A 30 -1.03 1.11 5.54
CA HIS A 30 -1.83 1.75 4.51
C HIS A 30 -2.78 2.77 5.16
N MET A 31 -2.48 4.08 5.05
CA MET A 31 -3.26 5.14 5.68
C MET A 31 -3.72 6.18 4.64
N PRO A 32 -5.02 6.20 4.27
CA PRO A 32 -5.52 7.05 3.19
C PRO A 32 -5.41 8.56 3.50
N LEU A 33 -4.64 9.29 2.69
CA LEU A 33 -4.51 10.76 2.76
C LEU A 33 -5.71 11.44 2.11
N GLN A 34 -6.09 10.99 0.91
CA GLN A 34 -7.08 11.54 -0.02
C GLN A 34 -6.64 12.82 -0.72
N SER A 35 -6.19 13.85 0.02
CA SER A 35 -5.65 15.10 -0.53
C SER A 35 -4.66 15.70 0.48
N GLY A 36 -3.65 16.45 0.01
CA GLY A 36 -2.78 17.21 0.91
C GLY A 36 -3.27 18.64 1.17
N SER A 37 -4.33 19.10 0.51
CA SER A 37 -4.94 20.40 0.82
C SER A 37 -5.94 20.30 1.97
N ASP A 38 -5.72 21.09 3.01
CA ASP A 38 -6.62 21.19 4.15
C ASP A 38 -8.04 21.63 3.77
N ARG A 39 -8.15 22.52 2.78
CA ARG A 39 -9.44 23.01 2.27
C ARG A 39 -10.20 21.90 1.54
N ILE A 40 -9.50 21.09 0.75
CA ILE A 40 -10.10 19.95 0.04
C ILE A 40 -10.44 18.83 1.01
N LEU A 41 -9.54 18.51 1.95
CA LEU A 41 -9.82 17.55 3.02
C LEU A 41 -11.04 17.95 3.85
N GLN A 42 -11.22 19.25 4.16
CA GLN A 42 -12.41 19.74 4.84
C GLN A 42 -13.67 19.58 3.98
N SER A 43 -13.57 19.87 2.68
CA SER A 43 -14.67 19.68 1.72
C SER A 43 -15.06 18.20 1.56
N MET A 44 -14.09 17.29 1.69
CA MET A 44 -14.27 15.84 1.77
C MET A 44 -14.78 15.35 3.16
N ARG A 45 -15.04 16.27 4.10
CA ARG A 45 -15.46 15.98 5.49
C ARG A 45 -14.47 15.14 6.28
N ARG A 46 -13.17 15.24 5.98
CA ARG A 46 -12.10 14.64 6.79
C ARG A 46 -11.88 15.49 8.04
N SER A 47 -11.68 14.84 9.18
CA SER A 47 -11.46 15.50 10.48
C SER A 47 -9.98 15.75 10.82
N TYR A 48 -9.07 15.39 9.92
CA TYR A 48 -7.63 15.61 10.03
C TYR A 48 -7.13 16.54 8.92
N ARG A 49 -5.96 17.14 9.13
CA ARG A 49 -5.26 18.09 8.25
C ARG A 49 -3.87 17.56 7.90
N SER A 50 -3.21 18.15 6.90
CA SER A 50 -1.89 17.73 6.41
C SER A 50 -0.87 17.57 7.53
N ASP A 51 -0.78 18.56 8.43
CA ASP A 51 0.21 18.58 9.51
C ASP A 51 0.02 17.43 10.49
N ARG A 52 -1.24 17.13 10.85
CA ARG A 52 -1.56 16.01 11.73
C ARG A 52 -1.27 14.67 11.05
N TYR A 53 -1.53 14.58 9.74
CA TYR A 53 -1.24 13.38 8.97
C TYR A 53 0.28 13.12 8.89
N LEU A 54 1.07 14.16 8.56
CA LEU A 54 2.53 14.07 8.51
C LEU A 54 3.13 13.75 9.88
N GLY A 55 2.66 14.40 10.95
CA GLY A 55 3.13 14.10 12.30
C GLY A 55 2.84 12.67 12.77
N ILE A 56 1.80 12.02 12.24
CA ILE A 56 1.58 10.58 12.45
C ILE A 56 2.65 9.77 11.71
N LEU A 57 2.97 10.13 10.46
CA LEU A 57 3.99 9.42 9.69
C LEU A 57 5.38 9.54 10.32
N ASP A 58 5.73 10.72 10.85
CA ASP A 58 7.00 10.93 11.55
C ASP A 58 7.10 9.98 12.75
N LYS A 59 6.06 9.94 13.59
CA LYS A 59 5.97 9.02 14.72
C LYS A 59 6.09 7.55 14.34
N VAL A 60 5.53 7.16 13.19
CA VAL A 60 5.63 5.80 12.64
C VAL A 60 7.06 5.52 12.22
N ARG A 61 7.72 6.43 11.52
CA ARG A 61 9.12 6.29 11.08
C ARG A 61 10.10 6.23 12.24
N ASP A 62 9.85 7.00 13.30
CA ASP A 62 10.69 6.98 14.51
C ASP A 62 10.69 5.60 15.19
N ARG A 63 9.54 4.91 15.19
CA ARG A 63 9.36 3.62 15.87
C ARG A 63 9.57 2.41 14.95
N MET A 64 9.30 2.59 13.65
CA MET A 64 9.39 1.56 12.62
C MET A 64 10.01 2.18 11.35
N PRO A 65 11.33 2.46 11.35
CA PRO A 65 12.00 3.17 10.25
C PRO A 65 11.92 2.44 8.90
N HIS A 66 11.71 1.12 8.93
CA HIS A 66 11.59 0.28 7.74
C HIS A 66 10.14 0.04 7.29
N ALA A 67 9.15 0.68 7.92
CA ALA A 67 7.75 0.46 7.57
C ALA A 67 7.41 1.02 6.18
N ALA A 68 6.82 0.19 5.32
CA ALA A 68 6.26 0.66 4.06
C ALA A 68 4.95 1.42 4.34
N ILE A 69 4.97 2.73 4.09
CA ILE A 69 3.79 3.58 4.21
C ILE A 69 3.17 3.74 2.82
N THR A 70 1.88 3.42 2.70
CA THR A 70 1.10 3.57 1.48
C THR A 70 -0.17 4.36 1.73
N THR A 71 -0.75 4.91 0.67
CA THR A 71 -1.88 5.85 0.77
C THR A 71 -2.80 5.77 -0.44
N ASP A 72 -3.95 6.42 -0.33
CA ASP A 72 -4.86 6.72 -1.44
C ASP A 72 -4.89 8.24 -1.64
N ILE A 73 -4.88 8.69 -2.89
CA ILE A 73 -4.96 10.11 -3.26
C ILE A 73 -5.99 10.27 -4.39
N ILE A 74 -6.87 11.27 -4.26
CA ILE A 74 -7.87 11.63 -5.26
C ILE A 74 -7.52 12.99 -5.84
N VAL A 75 -7.47 13.08 -7.17
CA VAL A 75 -7.22 14.31 -7.93
C VAL A 75 -8.51 14.78 -8.58
N GLY A 76 -8.73 16.10 -8.64
CA GLY A 76 -9.87 16.69 -9.34
C GLY A 76 -11.16 16.73 -8.53
N PHE A 77 -11.05 16.71 -7.19
CA PHE A 77 -12.23 16.85 -6.33
C PHE A 77 -12.93 18.20 -6.60
N PRO A 78 -14.27 18.31 -6.51
CA PRO A 78 -14.98 19.55 -6.80
C PRO A 78 -14.41 20.75 -6.02
N GLY A 79 -14.02 21.77 -6.77
CA GLY A 79 -13.41 22.99 -6.27
C GLY A 79 -11.90 22.96 -6.10
N GLU A 80 -11.18 21.89 -6.45
CA GLU A 80 -9.71 21.80 -6.39
C GLU A 80 -9.02 22.80 -7.32
N THR A 81 -8.22 23.70 -6.75
CA THR A 81 -7.40 24.67 -7.49
C THR A 81 -5.98 24.14 -7.68
N GLU A 82 -5.17 24.86 -8.46
CA GLU A 82 -3.76 24.47 -8.65
C GLU A 82 -2.96 24.54 -7.35
N GLU A 83 -3.26 25.51 -6.48
CA GLU A 83 -2.62 25.63 -5.17
C GLU A 83 -2.91 24.41 -4.28
N ASP A 84 -4.16 23.90 -4.30
CA ASP A 84 -4.52 22.70 -3.53
C ASP A 84 -3.84 21.43 -4.07
N PHE A 85 -3.70 21.35 -5.40
CA PHE A 85 -2.98 20.27 -6.05
C PHE A 85 -1.49 20.32 -5.68
N LEU A 86 -0.86 21.50 -5.73
CA LEU A 86 0.53 21.67 -5.33
C LEU A 86 0.75 21.37 -3.85
N ALA A 87 -0.19 21.71 -2.96
CA ALA A 87 -0.14 21.29 -1.55
C ALA A 87 -0.20 19.75 -1.42
N THR A 88 -0.99 19.08 -2.26
CA THR A 88 -0.99 17.60 -2.33
C THR A 88 0.35 17.04 -2.76
N MET A 89 0.96 17.63 -3.80
CA MET A 89 2.29 17.24 -4.26
C MET A 89 3.36 17.44 -3.18
N ASP A 90 3.25 18.51 -2.39
CA ASP A 90 4.17 18.79 -1.29
C ASP A 90 4.06 17.77 -0.16
N VAL A 91 2.83 17.46 0.27
CA VAL A 91 2.61 16.39 1.26
C VAL A 91 3.15 15.05 0.76
N VAL A 92 3.02 14.72 -0.53
CA VAL A 92 3.60 13.49 -1.12
C VAL A 92 5.13 13.48 -1.02
N ARG A 93 5.80 14.61 -1.29
CA ARG A 93 7.26 14.73 -1.14
C ARG A 93 7.71 14.52 0.30
N GLN A 94 7.04 15.16 1.25
CA GLN A 94 7.36 15.04 2.67
C GLN A 94 7.05 13.63 3.19
N ALA A 95 5.90 13.09 2.81
CA ALA A 95 5.41 11.81 3.27
C ALA A 95 6.17 10.62 2.70
N ARG A 96 6.97 10.77 1.62
CA ARG A 96 7.81 9.72 1.00
C ARG A 96 7.16 8.34 0.99
N PHE A 97 6.01 8.22 0.31
CA PHE A 97 5.25 6.97 0.29
C PHE A 97 5.99 5.87 -0.47
N ALA A 98 5.97 4.64 0.07
CA ALA A 98 6.45 3.45 -0.62
C ALA A 98 5.59 3.11 -1.85
N SER A 99 4.32 3.49 -1.83
CA SER A 99 3.38 3.44 -2.95
C SER A 99 2.15 4.29 -2.65
N ALA A 100 1.50 4.82 -3.68
CA ALA A 100 0.21 5.49 -3.53
C ALA A 100 -0.77 5.02 -4.62
N PHE A 101 -2.01 4.76 -4.22
CA PHE A 101 -3.10 4.54 -5.15
C PHE A 101 -3.69 5.90 -5.53
N THR A 102 -3.49 6.27 -6.79
CA THR A 102 -3.97 7.55 -7.33
C THR A 102 -5.28 7.32 -8.09
N PHE A 103 -6.28 8.16 -7.80
CA PHE A 103 -7.58 8.10 -8.45
C PHE A 103 -7.95 9.46 -9.03
N GLN A 104 -8.57 9.46 -10.21
CA GLN A 104 -9.27 10.63 -10.70
C GLN A 104 -10.66 10.67 -10.05
N TYR A 105 -11.07 11.83 -9.55
CA TYR A 105 -12.43 11.99 -9.05
C TYR A 105 -13.43 11.73 -10.19
N SER A 106 -14.44 10.92 -9.87
CA SER A 106 -15.55 10.64 -10.77
C SER A 106 -16.86 10.80 -9.99
N GLN A 107 -17.79 11.54 -10.58
CA GLN A 107 -19.09 11.78 -9.97
C GLN A 107 -19.85 10.47 -9.83
N ARG A 108 -20.28 10.16 -8.61
CA ARG A 108 -21.15 9.03 -8.33
C ARG A 108 -22.55 9.53 -7.97
N PRO A 109 -23.60 9.13 -8.69
CA PRO A 109 -24.96 9.51 -8.38
C PRO A 109 -25.30 9.26 -6.90
N GLY A 110 -26.00 10.22 -6.27
CA GLY A 110 -26.40 10.13 -4.87
C GLY A 110 -25.36 10.56 -3.83
N THR A 111 -24.14 10.95 -4.24
CA THR A 111 -23.12 11.48 -3.32
C THR A 111 -23.20 13.02 -3.21
N PRO A 112 -22.92 13.62 -2.02
CA PRO A 112 -22.89 15.08 -1.88
C PRO A 112 -21.90 15.76 -2.83
N ALA A 113 -20.79 15.09 -3.17
CA ALA A 113 -19.78 15.63 -4.08
C ALA A 113 -20.25 15.68 -5.54
N ALA A 114 -21.19 14.81 -5.95
CA ALA A 114 -21.70 14.81 -7.32
C ALA A 114 -22.52 16.08 -7.64
N SER A 115 -23.18 16.66 -6.63
CA SER A 115 -23.95 17.90 -6.78
C SER A 115 -23.16 19.17 -6.39
N MET A 116 -21.89 19.03 -6.00
CA MET A 116 -21.07 20.20 -5.66
C MET A 116 -20.82 21.09 -6.89
N PRO A 117 -20.89 22.43 -6.74
CA PRO A 117 -20.47 23.34 -7.80
C PRO A 117 -18.95 23.30 -7.99
N ARG A 118 -18.47 23.85 -9.11
CA ARG A 118 -17.04 23.93 -9.48
C ARG A 118 -16.39 22.56 -9.67
N GLN A 119 -17.02 21.71 -10.48
CA GLN A 119 -16.35 20.52 -11.00
C GLN A 119 -15.09 20.95 -11.78
N VAL A 120 -14.01 20.17 -11.66
CA VAL A 120 -12.75 20.45 -12.36
C VAL A 120 -12.83 19.85 -13.76
N ASP A 121 -12.35 20.59 -14.76
CA ASP A 121 -12.34 20.12 -16.14
C ASP A 121 -11.50 18.84 -16.30
N ARG A 122 -12.00 17.90 -17.12
CA ARG A 122 -11.38 16.57 -17.27
C ARG A 122 -9.92 16.64 -17.71
N ASP A 123 -9.58 17.59 -18.59
CA ASP A 123 -8.21 17.75 -19.08
C ASP A 123 -7.26 18.21 -17.97
N VAL A 124 -7.74 19.08 -17.06
CA VAL A 124 -6.98 19.49 -15.86
C VAL A 124 -6.83 18.33 -14.89
N VAL A 125 -7.89 17.54 -14.66
CA VAL A 125 -7.80 16.34 -13.81
C VAL A 125 -6.79 15.34 -14.37
N GLN A 126 -6.79 15.13 -15.69
CA GLN A 126 -5.85 14.21 -16.34
C GLN A 126 -4.41 14.71 -16.27
N GLU A 127 -4.17 16.00 -16.48
CA GLU A 127 -2.83 16.62 -16.38
C GLU A 127 -2.26 16.48 -14.96
N ARG A 128 -3.05 16.83 -13.94
CA ARG A 128 -2.68 16.70 -12.53
C ARG A 128 -2.46 15.24 -12.13
N TYR A 129 -3.31 14.34 -12.58
CA TYR A 129 -3.16 12.91 -12.35
C TYR A 129 -1.81 12.40 -12.87
N THR A 130 -1.44 12.77 -14.10
CA THR A 130 -0.15 12.38 -14.69
C THR A 130 1.02 12.89 -13.86
N ARG A 131 1.03 14.19 -13.49
CA ARG A 131 2.07 14.78 -12.64
C ARG A 131 2.19 14.10 -11.28
N LEU A 132 1.06 13.75 -10.66
CA LEU A 132 1.05 13.06 -9.37
C LEU A 132 1.61 11.65 -9.49
N VAL A 133 1.22 10.89 -10.53
CA VAL A 133 1.72 9.54 -10.77
C VAL A 133 3.23 9.56 -11.01
N GLU A 134 3.73 10.52 -11.80
CA GLU A 134 5.17 10.69 -12.03
C GLU A 134 5.93 10.91 -10.72
N LEU A 135 5.47 11.84 -9.87
CA LEU A 135 6.09 12.10 -8.56
C LEU A 135 6.04 10.89 -7.62
N VAL A 136 4.88 10.22 -7.54
CA VAL A 136 4.72 9.01 -6.70
C VAL A 136 5.68 7.92 -7.17
N ASN A 137 5.81 7.70 -8.47
CA ASN A 137 6.71 6.69 -9.04
C ASN A 137 8.18 7.02 -8.80
N GLU A 138 8.54 8.30 -8.92
CA GLU A 138 9.89 8.78 -8.60
C GLU A 138 10.24 8.46 -7.13
N ILE A 139 9.38 8.86 -6.20
CA ILE A 139 9.58 8.64 -4.76
C ILE A 139 9.58 7.15 -4.43
N ALA A 140 8.62 6.38 -4.92
CA ALA A 140 8.55 4.94 -4.69
C ALA A 140 9.80 4.22 -5.23
N GLY A 141 10.32 4.65 -6.39
CA GLY A 141 11.58 4.18 -6.93
C GLY A 141 12.77 4.48 -6.00
N GLN A 142 12.86 5.69 -5.46
CA GLN A 142 13.88 6.07 -4.49
C GLN A 142 13.80 5.24 -3.19
N GLU A 143 12.59 5.06 -2.64
CA GLU A 143 12.36 4.27 -1.42
C GLU A 143 12.64 2.78 -1.64
N ASN A 144 12.38 2.25 -2.84
CA ASN A 144 12.68 0.86 -3.15
C ASN A 144 14.17 0.66 -3.41
N LYS A 145 14.85 1.66 -3.99
CA LYS A 145 16.28 1.59 -4.26
C LYS A 145 17.13 1.46 -3.00
N SER A 146 16.68 2.00 -1.87
CA SER A 146 17.37 1.79 -0.59
C SER A 146 17.31 0.35 -0.07
N LEU A 147 16.54 -0.53 -0.72
CA LEU A 147 16.49 -1.95 -0.40
C LEU A 147 17.45 -2.79 -1.26
N GLU A 148 18.05 -2.23 -2.31
CA GLU A 148 19.04 -2.97 -3.12
C GLU A 148 20.23 -3.37 -2.24
N GLY A 149 20.57 -4.66 -2.27
CA GLY A 149 21.61 -5.28 -1.42
C GLY A 149 21.11 -5.77 -0.06
N GLU A 150 19.87 -5.46 0.34
CA GLU A 150 19.30 -5.93 1.61
C GLU A 150 18.59 -7.28 1.43
N PRO A 151 18.65 -8.17 2.45
CA PRO A 151 17.86 -9.39 2.47
C PRO A 151 16.39 -9.08 2.76
N VAL A 152 15.49 -9.70 2.00
CA VAL A 152 14.04 -9.62 2.21
C VAL A 152 13.44 -11.00 2.37
N GLU A 153 12.51 -11.11 3.32
CA GLU A 153 11.69 -12.30 3.55
C GLU A 153 10.39 -12.18 2.75
N VAL A 154 10.13 -13.14 1.88
CA VAL A 154 9.06 -13.12 0.87
C VAL A 154 8.19 -14.35 1.00
N LEU A 155 6.89 -14.14 1.25
CA LEU A 155 5.89 -15.21 1.18
C LEU A 155 5.46 -15.40 -0.28
N ILE A 156 5.69 -16.58 -0.82
CA ILE A 156 5.33 -16.93 -2.20
C ILE A 156 3.82 -17.14 -2.30
N ALA A 157 3.19 -16.48 -3.27
CA ALA A 157 1.75 -16.51 -3.48
C ALA A 157 1.42 -16.91 -4.92
N GLY A 158 0.43 -17.78 -5.10
CA GLY A 158 -0.04 -18.19 -6.42
C GLY A 158 -0.71 -17.02 -7.16
N GLY A 159 -0.29 -16.77 -8.40
CA GLY A 159 -0.92 -15.78 -9.29
C GLY A 159 -0.57 -14.30 -9.03
N GLU A 160 0.26 -14.00 -8.03
CA GLU A 160 0.83 -12.66 -7.88
C GLU A 160 2.06 -12.54 -8.79
N GLY A 161 2.04 -11.58 -9.73
CA GLY A 161 3.07 -11.47 -10.78
C GLY A 161 2.72 -12.29 -12.03
N ARG A 162 3.14 -11.80 -13.21
CA ARG A 162 3.04 -12.64 -14.41
C ARG A 162 4.02 -13.79 -14.23
N LYS A 163 3.51 -15.02 -14.29
CA LYS A 163 4.31 -16.22 -14.52
C LYS A 163 4.92 -16.07 -15.91
N ASP A 164 5.97 -15.28 -16.03
CA ASP A 164 6.70 -15.16 -17.27
C ASP A 164 7.55 -16.43 -17.37
N GLU A 165 6.99 -17.42 -18.08
CA GLU A 165 7.66 -18.69 -18.42
C GLU A 165 9.03 -18.45 -19.07
N ARG A 166 9.28 -17.24 -19.60
CA ARG A 166 10.56 -16.82 -20.18
C ARG A 166 11.62 -16.41 -19.14
N THR A 167 11.23 -16.00 -17.94
CA THR A 167 12.18 -15.47 -16.92
C THR A 167 12.43 -16.40 -15.75
N MET A 168 11.68 -17.51 -15.61
CA MET A 168 11.87 -18.48 -14.52
C MET A 168 11.86 -17.81 -13.14
N ARG A 169 10.81 -17.05 -12.84
CA ARG A 169 10.67 -16.31 -11.58
C ARG A 169 9.49 -16.79 -10.76
N ALA A 170 9.70 -16.96 -9.46
CA ALA A 170 8.64 -17.03 -8.47
C ALA A 170 8.29 -15.60 -8.02
N SER A 171 7.12 -15.41 -7.42
CA SER A 171 6.66 -14.09 -7.01
C SER A 171 5.88 -14.17 -5.71
N GLY A 172 5.98 -13.12 -4.92
CA GLY A 172 5.36 -13.07 -3.62
C GLY A 172 5.42 -11.68 -3.00
N ARG A 173 5.08 -11.62 -1.71
CA ARG A 173 5.04 -10.37 -0.95
C ARG A 173 6.06 -10.41 0.16
N ALA A 174 6.87 -9.35 0.21
CA ALA A 174 7.69 -9.09 1.38
C ALA A 174 6.82 -8.81 2.62
N ARG A 175 7.44 -8.83 3.80
CA ARG A 175 6.76 -8.50 5.07
C ARG A 175 6.01 -7.17 4.98
N ASP A 176 6.65 -6.15 4.41
CA ASP A 176 6.13 -4.80 4.19
C ASP A 176 5.10 -4.69 3.03
N ASN A 177 4.71 -5.82 2.43
CA ASN A 177 3.75 -5.97 1.34
C ASN A 177 4.25 -5.53 -0.06
N ARG A 178 5.53 -5.21 -0.24
CA ARG A 178 6.10 -5.00 -1.58
C ARG A 178 6.05 -6.28 -2.40
N LEU A 179 5.75 -6.15 -3.69
CA LEU A 179 5.82 -7.25 -4.65
C LEU A 179 7.30 -7.56 -4.91
N VAL A 180 7.69 -8.81 -4.76
CA VAL A 180 9.06 -9.26 -5.02
C VAL A 180 9.04 -10.41 -6.02
N HIS A 181 9.86 -10.30 -7.05
CA HIS A 181 10.12 -11.37 -8.01
C HIS A 181 11.43 -12.07 -7.64
N ILE A 182 11.35 -13.37 -7.36
CA ILE A 182 12.48 -14.19 -6.94
C ILE A 182 13.06 -14.91 -8.15
N GLY A 183 14.38 -14.83 -8.34
CA GLY A 183 15.09 -15.68 -9.30
C GLY A 183 15.10 -17.14 -8.85
N THR A 184 14.74 -18.08 -9.71
CA THR A 184 14.66 -19.51 -9.35
C THR A 184 15.66 -20.39 -10.12
N GLU A 185 16.64 -19.80 -10.78
CA GLU A 185 17.62 -20.55 -11.57
C GLU A 185 18.49 -21.43 -10.66
N GLY A 186 18.60 -22.71 -10.99
CA GLY A 186 19.42 -23.66 -10.23
C GLY A 186 18.85 -24.07 -8.86
N LEU A 187 17.63 -23.63 -8.51
CA LEU A 187 16.97 -23.97 -7.26
C LEU A 187 15.95 -25.11 -7.45
N ASP A 188 15.68 -25.83 -6.36
CA ASP A 188 14.49 -26.67 -6.28
C ASP A 188 13.22 -25.81 -6.49
N PRO A 189 12.10 -26.40 -6.97
CA PRO A 189 10.86 -25.67 -7.17
C PRO A 189 10.43 -24.91 -5.91
N ILE A 190 10.32 -23.60 -6.04
CA ILE A 190 9.72 -22.71 -5.05
C ILE A 190 8.22 -22.66 -5.34
N VAL A 191 7.40 -22.96 -4.33
CA VAL A 191 5.94 -23.10 -4.49
C VAL A 191 5.19 -22.14 -3.59
N GLU A 192 3.89 -21.99 -3.87
CA GLU A 192 2.99 -21.19 -3.03
C GLU A 192 3.02 -21.66 -1.57
N GLY A 193 3.13 -20.69 -0.65
CA GLY A 193 3.24 -20.94 0.79
C GLY A 193 4.68 -21.04 1.31
N ASP A 194 5.68 -21.16 0.43
CA ASP A 194 7.08 -21.09 0.82
C ASP A 194 7.42 -19.68 1.31
N LEU A 195 8.29 -19.61 2.32
CA LEU A 195 8.85 -18.36 2.82
C LEU A 195 10.32 -18.30 2.40
N VAL A 196 10.65 -17.37 1.51
CA VAL A 196 11.96 -17.27 0.86
C VAL A 196 12.68 -16.05 1.38
N THR A 197 13.92 -16.22 1.85
CA THR A 197 14.81 -15.10 2.13
C THR A 197 15.76 -14.91 0.95
N ALA A 198 15.79 -13.72 0.35
CA ALA A 198 16.64 -13.44 -0.80
C ALA A 198 17.15 -11.99 -0.79
N VAL A 199 18.30 -11.73 -1.40
CA VAL A 199 18.85 -10.37 -1.52
C VAL A 199 18.22 -9.64 -2.70
N VAL A 200 17.75 -8.42 -2.47
CA VAL A 200 17.24 -7.56 -3.55
C VAL A 200 18.38 -7.14 -4.46
N THR A 201 18.30 -7.51 -5.74
CA THR A 201 19.29 -7.20 -6.77
C THR A 201 18.90 -6.02 -7.64
N TYR A 202 17.60 -5.70 -7.71
CA TYR A 202 17.10 -4.56 -8.47
C TYR A 202 15.76 -4.05 -7.90
N ALA A 203 15.63 -2.72 -7.87
CA ALA A 203 14.42 -2.04 -7.43
C ALA A 203 13.75 -1.25 -8.56
N ALA A 204 12.47 -1.53 -8.80
CA ALA A 204 11.59 -0.70 -9.63
C ALA A 204 10.56 0.03 -8.74
N PRO A 205 9.86 1.07 -9.24
CA PRO A 205 8.84 1.78 -8.45
C PRO A 205 7.71 0.89 -7.91
N HIS A 206 7.40 -0.23 -8.58
CA HIS A 206 6.23 -1.07 -8.27
C HIS A 206 6.56 -2.50 -7.85
N HIS A 207 7.82 -2.91 -7.90
CA HIS A 207 8.27 -4.24 -7.51
C HIS A 207 9.76 -4.25 -7.22
N LEU A 208 10.20 -5.27 -6.50
CA LEU A 208 11.60 -5.62 -6.31
C LEU A 208 11.91 -6.89 -7.08
N VAL A 209 13.18 -7.07 -7.41
CA VAL A 209 13.74 -8.30 -7.92
C VAL A 209 14.81 -8.76 -6.93
N ALA A 210 14.78 -10.04 -6.57
CA ALA A 210 15.76 -10.64 -5.67
C ALA A 210 16.23 -11.97 -6.27
N ASP A 211 17.45 -11.98 -6.80
CA ASP A 211 17.99 -13.14 -7.52
C ASP A 211 18.88 -14.04 -6.66
N GLU A 212 19.37 -13.53 -5.53
CA GLU A 212 20.26 -14.27 -4.64
C GLU A 212 19.46 -14.85 -3.48
N VAL A 213 18.94 -16.06 -3.65
CA VAL A 213 18.21 -16.78 -2.59
C VAL A 213 19.18 -17.28 -1.52
N ILE A 214 18.91 -16.89 -0.26
CA ILE A 214 19.68 -17.27 0.93
C ILE A 214 19.10 -18.53 1.57
N ASP A 215 17.77 -18.56 1.73
CA ASP A 215 17.07 -19.65 2.41
C ASP A 215 15.63 -19.81 1.90
N VAL A 216 15.13 -21.05 1.97
CA VAL A 216 13.74 -21.39 1.63
C VAL A 216 13.15 -22.21 2.77
N TYR A 217 12.32 -21.56 3.57
CA TYR A 217 11.57 -22.23 4.62
C TYR A 217 10.26 -22.80 4.04
N ARG A 218 10.17 -24.12 4.04
CA ARG A 218 8.95 -24.87 3.70
C ARG A 218 8.29 -25.35 4.97
N ARG A 219 7.04 -24.96 5.21
CA ARG A 219 6.29 -25.48 6.35
C ARG A 219 5.98 -26.96 6.14
N GLU A 220 6.41 -27.83 7.05
CA GLU A 220 6.00 -29.24 7.03
C GLU A 220 4.46 -29.34 7.09
N GLY A 221 3.86 -29.98 6.07
CA GLY A 221 2.43 -30.28 6.02
C GLY A 221 1.52 -29.36 5.22
N SER A 222 2.01 -28.64 4.19
CA SER A 222 1.14 -27.89 3.28
C SER A 222 1.28 -28.28 1.80
N PRO A 223 0.38 -29.15 1.28
CA PRO A 223 -0.15 -29.00 -0.06
C PRO A 223 -1.51 -28.28 0.02
N GLY A 224 -1.54 -27.02 -0.42
CA GLY A 224 -2.65 -26.48 -1.22
C GLY A 224 -4.07 -26.34 -0.65
N THR A 225 -4.35 -26.53 0.64
CA THR A 225 -5.69 -26.24 1.19
C THR A 225 -5.61 -25.70 2.62
N TRP A 226 -5.88 -24.42 2.79
CA TRP A 226 -6.37 -23.93 4.07
C TRP A 226 -7.84 -24.40 4.17
N PRO A 227 -8.22 -25.25 5.15
CA PRO A 227 -9.62 -25.39 5.46
C PRO A 227 -10.07 -24.01 5.94
N GLY A 228 -10.85 -23.31 5.11
CA GLY A 228 -11.42 -22.03 5.50
C GLY A 228 -12.09 -22.22 6.85
N VAL A 229 -11.72 -21.40 7.83
CA VAL A 229 -12.49 -21.32 9.08
C VAL A 229 -13.87 -20.83 8.65
N PRO A 230 -14.93 -21.65 8.73
CA PRO A 230 -16.24 -21.15 8.41
C PRO A 230 -16.53 -20.07 9.46
N LEU A 231 -16.68 -18.82 9.01
CA LEU A 231 -17.42 -17.84 9.77
C LEU A 231 -18.82 -18.43 9.89
N GLY A 232 -19.09 -19.09 11.02
CA GLY A 232 -20.38 -19.69 11.32
C GLY A 232 -21.42 -18.58 11.26
N MET A 233 -22.06 -18.42 10.11
CA MET A 233 -23.26 -17.61 10.00
C MET A 233 -24.31 -18.30 10.86
N PRO A 234 -24.91 -17.63 11.85
CA PRO A 234 -26.03 -18.21 12.57
C PRO A 234 -27.14 -18.51 11.55
N GLY A 235 -27.65 -19.75 11.58
CA GLY A 235 -28.74 -20.16 10.72
C GLY A 235 -29.96 -19.28 10.95
N ILE A 236 -30.51 -18.71 9.88
CA ILE A 236 -31.78 -17.99 9.94
C ILE A 236 -32.85 -19.01 10.33
N GLY A 237 -33.39 -18.88 11.54
CA GLY A 237 -34.48 -19.71 12.01
C GLY A 237 -35.72 -19.53 11.13
N ALA A 238 -36.33 -20.64 10.73
CA ALA A 238 -37.63 -20.60 10.06
C ALA A 238 -38.66 -19.90 10.95
N PRO A 239 -39.57 -19.08 10.40
CA PRO A 239 -40.59 -18.42 11.21
C PRO A 239 -41.48 -19.47 11.86
N ALA A 240 -41.81 -19.24 13.14
CA ALA A 240 -42.73 -20.10 13.87
C ALA A 240 -44.10 -20.10 13.17
N THR A 241 -44.64 -21.32 12.96
CA THR A 241 -46.01 -21.55 12.53
C THR A 241 -47.01 -21.15 13.59
#